data_AF-A0A5J4UKP7-F1
#
_entry.id   AF-A0A5J4UKP7-F1
#
_cell.length_a   1.000
_cell.length_b   1.000
_cell.length_c   1.000
_cell.angle_alpha   90.00
_cell.angle_beta   90.00
_cell.angle_gamma   90.00
#
_symmetry.space_group_name_H-M   'P 1'
#
loop_
_entity.id
_entity.type
_entity.pdbx_description
1 polymer ?
#
loop_
_entity_poly.entity_id
_entity_poly.type
_entity_poly.pdbx_seq_one_letter_code
_entity_poly.pdbx_strand_id
1 'polypeptide(L)'
;MVVFDQEISSGIWEFTVKGNQIRTVGTGIGIIDARQIEIPHPFNFRSSSSNNSICYIGKTIWIKGIGKVDTGSNDIKSGDEVSAIVNLESDPHSFNIKVNNEIQPFSVISFPDGVKFILTFGTMNDEWEFISLKELDKGSNFNGAERRKIYKYL
;
A
#
# COMPACT_ATOMS: atom_id res chain seq x y z
N MET A 1 -10.15 -7.41 -5.90
CA MET A 1 -8.75 -7.28 -5.46
C MET A 1 -7.93 -8.31 -6.21
N VAL A 2 -6.73 -7.95 -6.65
CA VAL A 2 -5.78 -8.84 -7.31
C VAL A 2 -4.50 -8.82 -6.49
N VAL A 3 -3.90 -10.01 -6.28
CA VAL A 3 -2.62 -10.17 -5.57
C VAL A 3 -1.54 -10.44 -6.60
N PHE A 4 -0.43 -9.72 -6.48
CA PHE A 4 0.78 -10.01 -7.22
C PHE A 4 1.52 -11.13 -6.48
N ASP A 5 1.68 -12.30 -7.11
CA ASP A 5 2.02 -13.54 -6.39
C ASP A 5 3.45 -13.57 -5.82
N GLN A 6 4.30 -12.62 -6.22
CA GLN A 6 5.65 -12.50 -5.68
C GLN A 6 5.62 -12.10 -4.20
N GLU A 7 6.06 -13.02 -3.35
CA GLU A 7 6.36 -12.77 -1.95
C GLU A 7 7.67 -11.99 -1.81
N ILE A 8 7.64 -10.98 -0.96
CA ILE A 8 8.79 -10.18 -0.56
C ILE A 8 9.02 -10.40 0.94
N SER A 9 10.20 -10.88 1.30
CA SER A 9 10.55 -11.23 2.69
C SER A 9 11.86 -10.61 3.19
N SER A 10 12.52 -9.78 2.37
CA SER A 10 13.71 -9.02 2.73
C SER A 10 13.93 -7.83 1.78
N GLY A 11 14.79 -6.90 2.16
CA GLY A 11 15.17 -5.76 1.34
C GLY A 11 14.16 -4.61 1.36
N ILE A 12 14.36 -3.66 0.44
CA ILE A 12 13.47 -2.51 0.24
C ILE A 12 12.90 -2.62 -1.16
N TRP A 13 11.58 -2.63 -1.31
CA TRP A 13 10.92 -2.86 -2.58
C TRP A 13 9.94 -1.76 -2.93
N GLU A 14 9.92 -1.37 -4.19
CA GLU A 14 8.97 -0.42 -4.77
C GLU A 14 8.17 -1.09 -5.89
N PHE A 15 6.86 -1.18 -5.68
CA PHE A 15 5.89 -1.65 -6.67
C PHE A 15 5.11 -0.46 -7.22
N THR A 16 5.28 -0.18 -8.51
CA THR A 16 4.76 1.00 -9.19
C THR A 16 3.73 0.62 -10.23
N VAL A 17 2.60 1.32 -10.20
CA VAL A 17 1.50 1.19 -11.16
C VAL A 17 1.01 2.56 -11.58
N LYS A 18 0.35 2.63 -12.73
CA LYS A 18 -0.33 3.83 -13.21
C LYS A 18 -1.81 3.58 -13.35
N GLY A 19 -2.63 4.48 -12.81
CA GLY A 19 -4.08 4.39 -12.93
C GLY A 19 -4.55 4.99 -14.24
N ASN A 20 -4.72 4.20 -15.30
CA ASN A 20 -5.14 4.72 -16.61
C ASN A 20 -6.59 5.18 -16.60
N GLN A 21 -7.46 4.43 -15.94
CA GLN A 21 -8.85 4.79 -15.74
C GLN A 21 -9.26 4.44 -14.31
N ILE A 22 -9.52 5.46 -13.49
CA ILE A 22 -9.82 5.28 -12.06
C ILE A 22 -11.10 6.03 -11.71
N ARG A 23 -12.13 5.30 -11.27
CA ARG A 23 -13.29 5.88 -10.58
C ARG A 23 -13.03 5.75 -9.09
N THR A 24 -12.56 6.83 -8.46
CA THR A 24 -12.03 7.00 -7.09
C THR A 24 -12.56 6.11 -5.94
N VAL A 25 -13.77 5.55 -6.02
CA VAL A 25 -14.35 4.72 -4.95
C VAL A 25 -13.85 3.28 -5.06
N GLY A 26 -13.02 2.82 -4.12
CA GLY A 26 -12.63 1.40 -4.00
C GLY A 26 -11.33 1.01 -4.70
N THR A 27 -10.71 1.95 -5.41
CA THR A 27 -9.51 1.74 -6.22
C THR A 27 -8.25 2.17 -5.47
N GLY A 28 -7.22 1.34 -5.52
CA GLY A 28 -6.07 1.50 -4.65
C GLY A 28 -5.00 0.42 -4.79
N ILE A 29 -3.99 0.56 -3.94
CA ILE A 29 -2.78 -0.26 -3.90
C ILE A 29 -2.44 -0.60 -2.46
N GLY A 30 -1.79 -1.72 -2.23
CA GLY A 30 -1.46 -2.13 -0.86
C GLY A 30 -0.52 -3.32 -0.77
N ILE A 31 -0.48 -3.88 0.43
CA ILE A 31 0.18 -5.14 0.75
C ILE A 31 -0.74 -6.05 1.57
N ILE A 32 -0.46 -7.35 1.54
CA ILE A 32 -1.11 -8.37 2.35
C ILE A 32 -0.05 -9.32 2.92
N ASP A 33 -0.25 -9.83 4.13
CA ASP A 33 0.59 -10.91 4.70
C ASP A 33 0.64 -12.09 3.73
N ALA A 34 1.84 -12.54 3.38
CA ALA A 34 2.05 -13.62 2.42
C ALA A 34 1.43 -14.96 2.86
N ARG A 35 1.20 -15.14 4.16
CA ARG A 35 0.54 -16.33 4.75
C ARG A 35 -0.98 -16.27 4.67
N GLN A 36 -1.55 -15.16 4.21
CA GLN A 36 -2.99 -15.01 4.08
C GLN A 36 -3.52 -15.98 3.00
N ILE A 37 -4.43 -16.88 3.39
CA ILE A 37 -5.05 -17.86 2.48
C ILE A 37 -6.23 -17.25 1.73
N GLU A 38 -7.08 -16.49 2.42
CA GLU A 38 -8.24 -15.82 1.84
C GLU A 38 -7.97 -14.33 1.66
N ILE A 39 -8.22 -13.81 0.48
CA ILE A 39 -8.00 -12.40 0.12
C ILE A 39 -9.21 -11.58 0.61
N PRO A 40 -9.15 -10.90 1.77
CA PRO A 40 -10.30 -10.20 2.33
C PRO A 40 -10.55 -8.90 1.58
N HIS A 41 -11.80 -8.43 1.58
CA HIS A 41 -12.05 -7.06 1.11
C HIS A 41 -11.36 -6.04 2.05
N PRO A 42 -10.64 -5.03 1.55
CA PRO A 42 -9.92 -4.06 2.37
C PRO A 42 -10.78 -3.28 3.37
N PHE A 43 -12.08 -3.15 3.10
CA PHE A 43 -13.07 -2.50 3.98
C PHE A 43 -13.75 -3.44 4.98
N ASN A 44 -13.41 -4.74 4.97
CA ASN A 44 -14.04 -5.71 5.85
C ASN A 44 -13.50 -5.58 7.28
N PHE A 45 -14.06 -4.64 8.04
CA PHE A 45 -13.73 -4.41 9.45
C PHE A 45 -14.31 -5.47 10.39
N ARG A 46 -15.36 -6.19 9.98
CA ARG A 46 -15.95 -7.29 10.77
C ARG A 46 -14.98 -8.45 10.96
N SER A 47 -14.01 -8.55 10.06
CA SER A 47 -12.94 -9.55 10.06
C SER A 47 -11.58 -8.91 10.35
N SER A 48 -11.52 -7.80 11.09
CA SER A 48 -10.24 -7.10 11.35
C SER A 48 -9.18 -8.01 12.01
N SER A 49 -9.59 -9.00 12.81
CA SER A 49 -8.69 -9.99 13.39
C SER A 49 -8.06 -10.95 12.37
N SER A 50 -8.69 -11.15 11.21
CA SER A 50 -8.23 -12.04 10.14
C SER A 50 -7.94 -11.33 8.80
N ASN A 51 -8.11 -10.01 8.76
CA ASN A 51 -7.79 -9.18 7.61
C ASN A 51 -6.37 -8.66 7.77
N ASN A 52 -5.40 -9.35 7.17
CA ASN A 52 -3.99 -8.96 7.24
C ASN A 52 -3.54 -8.08 6.07
N SER A 53 -4.43 -7.20 5.58
CA SER A 53 -4.14 -6.27 4.49
C SER A 53 -3.92 -4.83 4.97
N ILE A 54 -3.07 -4.11 4.23
CA ILE A 54 -2.88 -2.66 4.33
C ILE A 54 -3.11 -2.10 2.93
N CYS A 55 -4.13 -1.28 2.74
CA CYS A 55 -4.50 -0.74 1.43
C CYS A 55 -4.69 0.77 1.45
N TYR A 56 -4.02 1.49 0.56
CA TYR A 56 -4.31 2.88 0.29
C TYR A 56 -5.35 2.98 -0.82
N ILE A 57 -6.56 3.43 -0.47
CA ILE A 57 -7.73 3.45 -1.35
C ILE A 57 -8.31 4.85 -1.35
N GLY A 58 -8.42 5.44 -2.53
CA GLY A 58 -8.66 6.87 -2.69
C GLY A 58 -7.57 7.67 -1.95
N LYS A 59 -7.94 8.37 -0.87
CA LYS A 59 -7.04 9.10 0.03
C LYS A 59 -6.90 8.50 1.44
N THR A 60 -7.40 7.28 1.65
CA THR A 60 -7.48 6.66 2.99
C THR A 60 -6.60 5.43 3.06
N ILE A 61 -5.79 5.32 4.10
CA ILE A 61 -5.05 4.08 4.41
C ILE A 61 -5.93 3.18 5.28
N TRP A 62 -6.24 1.99 4.79
CA TRP A 62 -7.01 0.96 5.46
C TRP A 62 -6.05 -0.07 6.02
N ILE A 63 -6.08 -0.27 7.33
CA ILE A 63 -5.24 -1.23 8.04
C ILE A 63 -6.18 -2.24 8.68
N LYS A 64 -6.13 -3.50 8.24
CA LYS A 64 -6.97 -4.58 8.77
C LYS A 64 -8.47 -4.24 8.78
N GLY A 65 -8.96 -3.61 7.72
CA GLY A 65 -10.37 -3.18 7.63
C GLY A 65 -10.68 -1.81 8.24
N ILE A 66 -9.73 -1.18 8.95
CA ILE A 66 -9.96 0.09 9.66
C ILE A 66 -9.32 1.24 8.87
N GLY A 67 -10.16 2.14 8.36
CA GLY A 67 -9.72 3.34 7.66
C GLY A 67 -9.10 4.38 8.60
N LYS A 68 -7.95 4.94 8.19
CA LYS A 68 -7.30 6.08 8.82
C LYS A 68 -7.26 7.23 7.81
N VAL A 69 -8.02 8.28 8.11
CA VAL A 69 -8.08 9.47 7.26
C VAL A 69 -6.98 10.43 7.69
N ASP A 70 -6.24 10.95 6.70
CA ASP A 70 -5.26 12.01 6.89
C ASP A 70 -5.61 13.20 5.98
N THR A 71 -5.56 14.41 6.53
CA THR A 71 -5.96 15.64 5.81
C THR A 71 -4.96 16.04 4.72
N GLY A 72 -3.71 15.53 4.76
CA GLY A 72 -2.69 15.82 3.76
C GLY A 72 -2.54 14.75 2.67
N SER A 73 -3.36 13.70 2.68
CA SER A 73 -3.26 12.60 1.70
C SER A 73 -3.90 12.95 0.35
N ASN A 74 -3.20 12.64 -0.73
CA ASN A 74 -3.64 12.84 -2.11
C ASN A 74 -4.56 11.70 -2.56
N ASP A 75 -5.73 12.04 -3.10
CA ASP A 75 -6.61 11.04 -3.71
C ASP A 75 -5.97 10.47 -4.99
N ILE A 76 -6.12 9.16 -5.23
CA ILE A 76 -5.67 8.52 -6.48
C ILE A 76 -6.63 8.89 -7.61
N LYS A 77 -6.09 9.42 -8.71
CA LYS A 77 -6.85 9.82 -9.91
C LYS A 77 -6.33 9.15 -11.16
N SER A 78 -7.14 9.18 -12.23
CA SER A 78 -6.69 8.77 -13.56
C SER A 78 -5.46 9.59 -13.98
N GLY A 79 -4.45 8.92 -14.50
CA GLY A 79 -3.16 9.48 -14.89
C GLY A 79 -2.09 9.39 -13.81
N ASP A 80 -2.45 9.17 -12.54
CA ASP A 80 -1.47 9.13 -11.45
C ASP A 80 -0.60 7.87 -11.50
N GLU A 81 0.68 8.06 -11.24
CA GLU A 81 1.61 6.98 -10.93
C GLU A 81 1.66 6.79 -9.40
N VAL A 82 1.36 5.57 -8.94
CA VAL A 82 1.29 5.23 -7.53
C VAL A 82 2.29 4.13 -7.23
N SER A 83 3.09 4.31 -6.18
CA SER A 83 4.04 3.30 -5.71
C SER A 83 3.75 2.87 -4.27
N ALA A 84 3.73 1.56 -4.05
CA ALA A 84 3.78 0.93 -2.74
C ALA A 84 5.23 0.60 -2.40
N ILE A 85 5.73 1.15 -1.29
CA ILE A 85 7.11 1.01 -0.87
C ILE A 85 7.13 0.21 0.44
N VAL A 86 7.77 -0.95 0.41
CA VAL A 86 7.96 -1.83 1.57
C VAL A 86 9.43 -1.80 1.95
N ASN A 87 9.73 -1.44 3.20
CA ASN A 87 11.06 -1.52 3.76
C ASN A 87 11.06 -2.59 4.86
N LEU A 88 11.64 -3.75 4.55
CA LEU A 88 11.84 -4.87 5.47
C LEU A 88 13.20 -4.82 6.16
N GLU A 89 14.02 -3.81 5.87
CA GLU A 89 15.30 -3.58 6.56
C GLU A 89 15.17 -2.61 7.74
N SER A 90 14.09 -1.81 7.79
CA SER A 90 13.82 -0.93 8.93
C SER A 90 13.29 -1.72 10.12
N ASP A 91 13.66 -1.32 11.34
CA ASP A 91 13.08 -1.85 12.57
C ASP A 91 12.32 -0.73 13.31
N PRO A 92 10.97 -0.75 13.35
CA PRO A 92 10.08 -1.76 12.74
C PRO A 92 9.98 -1.65 11.21
N HIS A 93 9.56 -2.73 10.54
CA HIS A 93 9.26 -2.71 9.09
C HIS A 93 8.31 -1.56 8.76
N SER A 94 8.51 -0.93 7.60
CA SER A 94 7.73 0.25 7.21
C SER A 94 7.14 0.15 5.80
N PHE A 95 5.91 0.67 5.67
CA PHE A 95 5.13 0.70 4.45
C PHE A 95 4.72 2.14 4.17
N ASN A 96 5.07 2.63 2.99
CA ASN A 96 4.83 3.99 2.54
C ASN A 96 4.15 3.97 1.16
N ILE A 97 3.42 5.04 0.86
CA ILE A 97 2.82 5.26 -0.45
C ILE A 97 3.44 6.49 -1.09
N LYS A 98 3.72 6.43 -2.38
CA LYS A 98 4.13 7.56 -3.22
C LYS A 98 3.08 7.76 -4.31
N VAL A 99 2.63 8.99 -4.51
CA VAL A 99 1.72 9.38 -5.61
C VAL A 99 2.43 10.48 -6.40
N ASN A 100 2.65 10.28 -7.71
CA ASN A 100 3.36 11.22 -8.59
C ASN A 100 4.68 11.74 -8.00
N ASN A 101 5.52 10.81 -7.51
CA ASN A 101 6.78 11.09 -6.82
C ASN A 101 6.68 11.81 -5.45
N GLU A 102 5.48 12.08 -4.94
CA GLU A 102 5.27 12.63 -3.61
C GLU A 102 4.89 11.54 -2.60
N ILE A 103 5.71 11.38 -1.56
CA ILE A 103 5.41 10.43 -0.49
C ILE A 103 4.26 10.97 0.36
N GLN A 104 3.26 10.13 0.58
CA GLN A 104 2.09 10.45 1.39
C GLN A 104 2.49 10.71 2.85
N PRO A 105 1.77 11.57 3.59
CA PRO A 105 2.19 12.07 4.91
C PRO A 105 2.05 11.06 6.05
N PHE A 106 2.07 9.76 5.76
CA PHE A 106 1.97 8.67 6.73
C PHE A 106 2.98 7.57 6.45
N SER A 107 3.24 6.76 7.48
CA SER A 107 3.90 5.45 7.36
C SER A 107 3.12 4.43 8.18
N VAL A 108 2.92 3.23 7.64
CA VAL A 108 2.44 2.09 8.42
C VAL A 108 3.63 1.27 8.88
N ILE A 109 3.65 0.85 10.14
CA ILE A 109 4.77 0.09 10.71
C ILE A 109 4.32 -1.19 11.42
N SER A 110 5.28 -2.07 11.67
CA SER A 110 5.11 -3.30 12.48
C SER A 110 4.17 -4.33 11.84
N PHE A 111 4.17 -4.41 10.50
CA PHE A 111 3.49 -5.47 9.76
C PHE A 111 4.39 -6.72 9.59
N PRO A 112 3.83 -7.88 9.19
CA PRO A 112 4.55 -9.16 9.12
C PRO A 112 5.77 -9.18 8.19
N ASP A 113 6.67 -10.14 8.41
CA ASP A 113 7.99 -10.23 7.74
C ASP A 113 7.91 -10.58 6.25
N GLY A 114 6.80 -11.17 5.79
CA GLY A 114 6.57 -11.56 4.41
C GLY A 114 5.27 -10.97 3.89
N VAL A 115 5.34 -10.26 2.76
CA VAL A 115 4.18 -9.60 2.16
C VAL A 115 4.11 -9.80 0.65
N LYS A 116 2.89 -9.70 0.11
CA LYS A 116 2.61 -9.63 -1.33
C LYS A 116 1.94 -8.29 -1.66
N PHE A 117 2.23 -7.74 -2.84
CA PHE A 117 1.56 -6.52 -3.31
C PHE A 117 0.14 -6.82 -3.79
N ILE A 118 -0.75 -5.85 -3.60
CA ILE A 118 -2.15 -5.97 -4.01
C ILE A 118 -2.65 -4.72 -4.73
N LEU A 119 -3.57 -4.94 -5.66
CA LEU A 119 -4.33 -3.88 -6.34
C LEU A 119 -5.82 -4.06 -6.09
N THR A 120 -6.50 -2.96 -5.83
CA THR A 120 -7.95 -2.91 -5.64
C THR A 120 -8.59 -2.19 -6.81
N PHE A 121 -9.77 -2.67 -7.19
CA PHE A 121 -10.57 -2.16 -8.30
C PHE A 121 -11.94 -1.83 -7.70
N GLY A 122 -12.38 -0.60 -7.87
CA GLY A 122 -13.66 -0.11 -7.37
C GLY A 122 -14.82 -0.44 -8.29
N THR A 123 -14.57 -0.41 -9.60
CA THR A 123 -15.54 -0.67 -10.65
C THR A 123 -14.96 -1.59 -11.72
N MET A 124 -15.84 -2.19 -12.53
CA MET A 124 -15.43 -3.06 -13.65
C MET A 124 -14.62 -2.32 -14.74
N ASN A 125 -14.65 -0.99 -14.73
CA ASN A 125 -13.99 -0.16 -15.73
C ASN A 125 -12.69 0.47 -15.20
N ASP A 126 -12.21 0.04 -14.02
CA ASP A 126 -10.94 0.54 -13.50
C ASP A 126 -9.77 -0.20 -14.15
N GLU A 127 -8.75 0.56 -14.51
CA GLU A 127 -7.58 0.06 -15.24
C GLU A 127 -6.30 0.50 -14.55
N TRP A 128 -5.52 -0.50 -14.14
CA TRP A 128 -4.16 -0.34 -13.65
C TRP A 128 -3.18 -0.83 -14.72
N GLU A 129 -2.16 -0.02 -14.99
CA GLU A 129 -0.99 -0.40 -15.77
C GLU A 129 0.16 -0.71 -14.81
N PHE A 130 0.75 -1.90 -14.95
CA PHE A 130 1.97 -2.25 -14.24
C PHE A 130 3.15 -1.50 -14.85
N ILE A 131 3.88 -0.73 -14.03
CA ILE A 131 5.05 0.04 -14.47
C ILE A 131 6.33 -0.70 -14.09
N SER A 132 6.49 -1.03 -12.81
CA SER A 132 7.66 -1.79 -12.36
C SER A 132 7.52 -2.42 -10.99
N LEU A 133 8.34 -3.43 -10.75
CA LEU A 133 8.67 -3.95 -9.42
C LEU A 133 10.19 -3.96 -9.31
N LYS A 134 10.74 -3.23 -8.33
CA LYS A 134 12.19 -3.07 -8.18
C LYS A 134 12.58 -3.18 -6.71
N GLU A 135 13.69 -3.87 -6.47
CA GLU A 135 14.42 -3.75 -5.20
C GLU A 135 15.24 -2.44 -5.25
N LEU A 136 15.22 -1.68 -4.16
CA LEU A 136 15.89 -0.40 -4.01
C LEU A 136 17.19 -0.56 -3.23
N ASP A 137 18.20 0.23 -3.58
CA ASP A 137 19.46 0.25 -2.84
C ASP A 137 19.26 0.78 -1.41
N LYS A 138 20.02 0.23 -0.45
CA LYS A 138 19.99 0.56 0.99
C LYS A 138 20.20 2.04 1.31
N GLY A 139 20.72 2.82 0.35
CA GLY A 139 20.94 4.26 0.45
C GLY A 139 19.77 5.14 -0.03
N SER A 140 18.64 4.54 -0.42
CA SER A 140 17.43 5.26 -0.85
C SER A 140 16.82 5.97 0.36
N ASN A 141 17.38 7.13 0.70
CA ASN A 141 16.96 7.96 1.81
C ASN A 141 15.49 8.38 1.64
N PHE A 142 14.57 7.66 2.28
CA PHE A 142 13.21 8.14 2.53
C PHE A 142 13.18 9.18 3.68
N ASN A 143 14.22 10.03 3.76
CA ASN A 143 14.54 11.01 4.81
C ASN A 143 13.55 12.19 4.93
N GLY A 144 12.31 12.04 4.47
CA GLY A 144 11.20 12.90 4.89
C GLY A 144 10.59 12.49 6.24
N ALA A 145 11.27 11.62 7.01
CA ALA A 145 10.72 10.92 8.16
C ALA A 145 10.40 11.81 9.38
N GLU A 146 10.92 13.04 9.46
CA GLU A 146 10.81 13.83 10.69
C GLU A 146 9.39 14.37 10.99
N ARG A 147 8.39 14.21 10.11
CA ARG A 147 7.01 14.71 10.35
C ARG A 147 5.86 13.80 9.89
N ARG A 148 6.12 12.54 9.52
CA ARG A 148 5.04 11.65 9.04
C ARG A 148 4.23 11.08 10.20
N LYS A 149 2.92 10.97 9.99
CA LYS A 149 2.04 10.29 10.93
C LYS A 149 2.31 8.79 10.89
N ILE A 150 2.55 8.19 12.05
CA ILE A 150 2.83 6.76 12.16
C ILE A 150 1.55 6.02 12.53
N TYR A 151 1.19 5.03 11.72
CA TYR A 151 0.12 4.08 12.04
C TYR A 151 0.73 2.71 12.36
N LYS A 152 0.35 2.14 13.50
CA LYS A 152 0.75 0.77 13.83
C LYS A 152 -0.22 -0.22 13.21
N TYR A 153 0.33 -1.29 12.67
CA TYR A 153 -0.39 -2.51 12.34
C TYR A 153 -0.73 -3.24 13.66
N LEU A 154 -1.89 -2.95 14.25
CA LEU A 154 -2.42 -3.64 15.44
C LEU A 154 -3.71 -4.36 15.05
#